data_AF-A0A812UAZ6-F1
#
_entry.id   AF-A0A812UAZ6-F1
#
_cell.length_a   1.000
_cell.length_b   1.000
_cell.length_c   1.000
_cell.angle_alpha   90.00
_cell.angle_beta   90.00
_cell.angle_gamma   90.00
#
_symmetry.space_group_name_H-M   'P 1'
#
loop_
_entity.id
_entity.type
_entity.pdbx_description
1 polymer ?
#
loop_
_entity_poly.entity_id
_entity_poly.type
_entity_poly.pdbx_seq_one_letter_code
_entity_poly.pdbx_strand_id
1 'polypeptide(L)'
;EQLFNALDINERKPLLLWGNHYAGKSTSLHRVLREKQYHHGVLRLICAENTDRATTKLLSFVGAKNELEAMETLRQAAAEMKRLPVIVLEVPREITSSEVVQSCSTFAKKFGYDLRLAKVLVVVSATAHALGFSADQRELRFYLPPLSEQECQQQE
;
A
#
# COMPACT_ATOMS: atom_id res chain seq x y z
N GLU A 1 -6.50 -16.08 -5.18
CA GLU A 1 -5.16 -16.61 -5.58
C GLU A 1 -4.23 -15.56 -6.18
N GLN A 2 -4.66 -14.73 -7.13
CA GLN A 2 -3.76 -13.77 -7.80
C GLN A 2 -3.21 -12.67 -6.86
N LEU A 3 -4.06 -12.04 -6.03
CA LEU A 3 -3.61 -11.08 -5.00
C LEU A 3 -2.67 -11.73 -3.96
N PHE A 4 -2.91 -13.01 -3.69
CA PHE A 4 -2.11 -13.84 -2.79
C PHE A 4 -0.67 -14.03 -3.28
N ASN A 5 -0.52 -14.24 -4.58
CA ASN A 5 0.78 -14.41 -5.23
C ASN A 5 1.51 -13.06 -5.38
N ALA A 6 0.77 -11.97 -5.58
CA ALA A 6 1.35 -10.62 -5.70
C ALA A 6 1.89 -10.04 -4.38
N LEU A 7 1.44 -10.60 -3.25
CA LEU A 7 1.90 -10.30 -1.90
C LEU A 7 3.03 -11.23 -1.43
N ASP A 8 3.55 -12.08 -2.32
CA ASP A 8 4.77 -12.85 -2.05
C ASP A 8 5.97 -11.91 -1.86
N ILE A 9 6.81 -12.19 -0.85
CA ILE A 9 8.04 -11.46 -0.57
C ILE A 9 9.05 -11.50 -1.72
N ASN A 10 8.96 -12.52 -2.58
CA ASN A 10 9.82 -12.65 -3.74
C ASN A 10 9.42 -11.68 -4.86
N GLU A 11 8.15 -11.28 -4.89
CA GLU A 11 7.64 -10.30 -5.84
C GLU A 11 7.77 -8.90 -5.25
N ARG A 12 8.80 -8.17 -5.66
CA ARG A 12 9.23 -6.92 -5.00
C ARG A 12 8.61 -5.67 -5.62
N LYS A 13 7.90 -5.84 -6.73
CA LYS A 13 7.24 -4.73 -7.41
C LYS A 13 6.20 -4.07 -6.50
N PRO A 14 6.13 -2.73 -6.45
CA PRO A 14 5.01 -2.05 -5.82
C PRO A 14 3.68 -2.58 -6.37
N LEU A 15 2.70 -2.73 -5.50
CA LEU A 15 1.38 -3.24 -5.88
C LEU A 15 0.38 -2.10 -5.88
N LEU A 16 -0.31 -1.86 -6.99
CA LEU A 16 -1.50 -1.02 -7.05
C LEU A 16 -2.74 -1.91 -6.97
N LEU A 17 -3.53 -1.73 -5.93
CA LEU A 17 -4.86 -2.32 -5.75
C LEU A 17 -5.91 -1.24 -5.96
N TRP A 18 -6.79 -1.43 -6.93
CA TRP A 18 -7.79 -0.43 -7.30
C TRP A 18 -9.12 -1.09 -7.64
N GLY A 19 -10.18 -0.31 -7.59
CA GLY A 19 -11.56 -0.79 -7.72
C GLY A 19 -12.50 0.20 -7.03
N ASN A 20 -13.80 0.08 -7.27
CA ASN A 20 -14.78 0.98 -6.66
C ASN A 20 -14.71 0.90 -5.12
N HIS A 21 -15.29 1.87 -4.40
CA HIS A 21 -15.19 1.90 -2.94
C HIS A 21 -15.86 0.70 -2.25
N TYR A 22 -16.86 0.07 -2.89
CA TYR A 22 -17.54 -1.14 -2.39
C TYR A 22 -16.79 -2.46 -2.68
N ALA A 23 -15.64 -2.44 -3.35
CA ALA A 23 -14.91 -3.65 -3.72
C ALA A 23 -14.21 -4.37 -2.54
N GLY A 24 -14.46 -3.96 -1.29
CA GLY A 24 -13.86 -4.60 -0.11
C GLY A 24 -12.33 -4.66 -0.13
N LYS A 25 -11.66 -3.66 -0.73
CA LYS A 25 -10.21 -3.70 -1.00
C LYS A 25 -9.37 -3.85 0.28
N SER A 26 -9.63 -3.01 1.27
CA SER A 26 -8.93 -3.06 2.55
C SER A 26 -9.23 -4.36 3.31
N THR A 27 -10.47 -4.84 3.26
CA THR A 27 -10.88 -6.13 3.84
C THR A 27 -10.18 -7.31 3.17
N SER A 28 -10.16 -7.34 1.84
CA SER A 28 -9.47 -8.36 1.04
C SER A 28 -7.97 -8.36 1.33
N LEU A 29 -7.34 -7.19 1.34
CA LEU A 29 -5.93 -7.04 1.68
C LEU A 29 -5.64 -7.54 3.10
N HIS A 30 -6.46 -7.14 4.08
CA HIS A 30 -6.31 -7.57 5.47
C HIS A 30 -6.45 -9.09 5.61
N ARG A 31 -7.41 -9.69 4.91
CA ARG A 31 -7.58 -11.15 4.86
C ARG A 31 -6.33 -11.83 4.31
N VAL A 32 -5.81 -11.38 3.17
CA VAL A 32 -4.59 -11.97 2.59
C VAL A 32 -3.39 -11.82 3.52
N LEU A 33 -3.19 -10.65 4.11
CA LEU A 33 -2.10 -10.42 5.07
C LEU A 33 -2.23 -11.34 6.29
N ARG A 34 -3.44 -11.54 6.82
CA ARG A 34 -3.69 -12.45 7.94
C ARG A 34 -3.39 -13.90 7.58
N GLU A 35 -3.89 -14.38 6.45
CA GLU A 35 -3.68 -15.76 5.98
C GLU A 35 -2.21 -16.06 5.65
N LYS A 36 -1.47 -15.06 5.15
CA LYS A 36 0.00 -15.15 4.96
C LYS A 36 0.79 -14.94 6.26
N GLN A 37 0.13 -14.84 7.41
CA GLN A 37 0.74 -14.61 8.73
C GLN A 37 1.55 -13.30 8.85
N TYR A 38 1.19 -12.27 8.08
CA TYR A 38 1.71 -10.91 8.25
C TYR A 38 0.99 -10.21 9.40
N HIS A 39 1.12 -10.76 10.61
CA HIS A 39 0.50 -10.19 11.81
C HIS A 39 1.27 -8.98 12.38
N HIS A 40 2.55 -8.84 12.02
CA HIS A 40 3.44 -7.78 12.50
C HIS A 40 4.14 -7.05 11.35
N GLY A 41 4.56 -5.80 11.57
CA GLY A 41 5.28 -4.97 10.59
C GLY A 41 4.50 -4.70 9.30
N VAL A 42 3.18 -4.55 9.43
CA VAL A 42 2.32 -3.92 8.41
C VAL A 42 2.03 -2.49 8.87
N LEU A 43 2.49 -1.51 8.10
CA LEU A 43 2.27 -0.09 8.36
C LEU A 43 1.17 0.39 7.43
N ARG A 44 0.03 0.83 7.98
CA ARG A 44 -1.06 1.42 7.20
C ARG A 44 -0.98 2.94 7.29
N LEU A 45 -0.71 3.59 6.17
CA LEU A 45 -0.59 5.03 6.04
C LEU A 45 -1.77 5.54 5.21
N ILE A 46 -2.72 6.21 5.88
CA ILE A 46 -3.91 6.75 5.22
C ILE A 46 -3.63 8.21 4.82
N CYS A 47 -3.69 8.48 3.52
CA CYS A 47 -3.65 9.82 2.96
C CYS A 47 -5.08 10.37 2.90
N ALA A 48 -5.60 10.85 4.02
CA ALA A 48 -6.99 11.28 4.20
C ALA A 48 -7.23 12.77 3.85
N GLU A 49 -6.17 13.53 3.60
CA GLU A 49 -6.25 14.94 3.21
C GLU A 49 -5.57 15.19 1.86
N ASN A 50 -6.07 16.17 1.10
CA ASN A 50 -5.48 16.54 -0.21
C ASN A 50 -4.06 17.12 -0.11
N THR A 51 -3.62 17.48 1.09
CA THR A 51 -2.28 17.96 1.44
C THR A 51 -1.35 16.84 1.90
N ASP A 52 -1.87 15.63 2.11
CA ASP A 52 -1.09 14.53 2.64
C ASP A 52 0.01 14.10 1.67
N ARG A 53 1.21 13.92 2.22
CA ARG A 53 2.36 13.34 1.54
C ARG A 53 2.69 11.99 2.17
N ALA A 54 2.82 10.95 1.35
CA ALA A 54 3.09 9.59 1.82
C ALA A 54 4.37 9.50 2.67
N THR A 55 5.43 10.22 2.26
CA THR A 55 6.67 10.31 3.03
C THR A 55 6.45 10.92 4.41
N THR A 56 5.72 12.03 4.52
CA THR A 56 5.44 12.69 5.81
C THR A 56 4.68 11.77 6.76
N LYS A 57 3.71 11.00 6.23
CA LYS A 57 2.99 9.99 7.02
C LYS A 57 3.95 8.90 7.53
N LEU A 58 4.87 8.42 6.69
CA LEU A 58 5.88 7.44 7.11
C LEU A 58 6.74 8.02 8.23
N LEU A 59 7.33 9.20 8.05
CA LEU A 59 8.21 9.85 9.04
C LEU A 59 7.51 9.97 10.39
N SER A 60 6.27 10.46 10.40
CA SER A 60 5.46 10.57 11.61
C SER A 60 5.17 9.21 12.24
N PHE A 61 4.88 8.19 11.44
CA PHE A 61 4.55 6.85 11.94
C PHE A 61 5.76 6.17 12.59
N VAL A 62 6.94 6.28 11.97
CA VAL A 62 8.17 5.65 12.49
C VAL A 62 8.95 6.53 13.47
N GLY A 63 8.48 7.76 13.73
CA GLY A 63 9.14 8.71 14.62
C GLY A 63 10.48 9.26 14.08
N ALA A 64 10.69 9.24 12.76
CA ALA A 64 11.92 9.67 12.14
C ALA A 64 11.90 11.17 11.79
N LYS A 65 13.03 11.86 11.98
CA LYS A 65 13.19 13.29 11.67
C LYS A 65 13.38 13.54 10.17
N ASN A 66 13.90 12.55 9.45
CA ASN A 66 14.16 12.63 8.02
C ASN A 66 14.05 11.25 7.36
N GLU A 67 14.07 11.24 6.03
CA GLU A 67 13.89 10.01 5.25
C GLU A 67 15.00 8.99 5.47
N LEU A 68 16.24 9.42 5.69
CA LEU A 68 17.37 8.51 5.87
C LEU A 68 17.21 7.71 7.17
N GLU A 69 16.79 8.38 8.24
CA GLU A 69 16.45 7.73 9.52
C GLU A 69 15.27 6.76 9.34
N ALA A 70 14.21 7.15 8.62
CA ALA A 70 13.10 6.24 8.34
C ALA A 70 13.53 5.00 7.53
N MET A 71 14.43 5.17 6.56
CA MET A 71 14.99 4.06 5.79
C MET A 71 15.78 3.11 6.68
N GLU A 72 16.62 3.62 7.59
CA GLU A 72 17.35 2.78 8.54
C GLU A 72 16.41 2.03 9.49
N THR A 73 15.37 2.69 10.00
CA THR A 73 14.34 2.03 10.84
C THR A 73 13.66 0.88 10.09
N LEU A 74 13.32 1.08 8.81
CA LEU A 74 12.74 0.02 7.99
C LEU A 74 13.72 -1.13 7.73
N ARG A 75 15.03 -0.85 7.53
CA ARG A 75 16.07 -1.88 7.37
C ARG A 75 16.25 -2.71 8.64
N GLN A 76 16.28 -2.05 9.79
CA GLN A 76 16.39 -2.71 11.09
C GLN A 76 15.17 -3.61 11.34
N ALA A 77 13.97 -3.09 11.12
CA ALA A 77 12.74 -3.88 11.21
C ALA A 77 12.77 -5.09 10.26
N ALA A 78 13.23 -4.90 9.03
CA ALA A 78 13.35 -6.00 8.07
C ALA A 78 14.31 -7.11 8.54
N ALA A 79 15.45 -6.72 9.14
CA ALA A 79 16.44 -7.65 9.68
C ALA A 79 15.91 -8.43 10.90
N GLU A 80 15.28 -7.74 11.85
CA GLU A 80 14.69 -8.34 13.05
C GLU A 80 13.56 -9.33 12.69
N MET A 81 12.70 -8.93 11.76
CA MET A 81 11.58 -9.75 11.30
C MET A 81 12.01 -10.88 10.35
N LYS A 82 13.27 -10.86 9.87
CA LYS A 82 13.79 -11.74 8.81
C LYS A 82 12.94 -11.71 7.54
N ARG A 83 12.25 -10.61 7.28
CA ARG A 83 11.42 -10.34 6.11
C ARG A 83 11.16 -8.85 5.97
N LEU A 84 10.79 -8.41 4.77
CA LEU A 84 10.44 -7.01 4.55
C LEU A 84 9.15 -6.60 5.32
N PRO A 85 9.13 -5.42 5.95
CA PRO A 85 7.88 -4.81 6.39
C PRO A 85 7.00 -4.47 5.18
N VAL A 86 5.70 -4.41 5.40
CA VAL A 86 4.71 -4.06 4.37
C VAL A 86 4.19 -2.67 4.67
N ILE A 87 4.25 -1.78 3.69
CA ILE A 87 3.67 -0.43 3.79
C ILE A 87 2.45 -0.38 2.89
N VAL A 88 1.30 -0.09 3.47
CA VAL A 88 0.03 0.10 2.77
C VAL A 88 -0.27 1.60 2.73
N LEU A 89 -0.21 2.19 1.54
CA LEU A 89 -0.67 3.54 1.28
C LEU A 89 -2.14 3.48 0.88
N GLU A 90 -3.02 4.09 1.65
CA GLU A 90 -4.45 4.13 1.35
C GLU A 90 -4.84 5.53 0.90
N VAL A 91 -5.43 5.61 -0.29
CA VAL A 91 -6.00 6.83 -0.87
C VAL A 91 -7.52 6.66 -0.89
N PRO A 92 -8.24 7.29 0.08
CA PRO A 92 -9.70 7.29 0.14
C PRO A 92 -10.33 7.92 -1.10
N ARG A 93 -11.64 7.74 -1.26
CA ARG A 93 -12.38 8.26 -2.42
C ARG A 93 -12.53 9.79 -2.36
N GLU A 94 -12.49 10.34 -1.15
CA GLU A 94 -12.67 11.76 -0.83
C GLU A 94 -11.50 12.62 -1.31
N ILE A 95 -10.34 12.00 -1.51
CA ILE A 95 -9.16 12.66 -2.07
C ILE A 95 -9.42 12.90 -3.54
N THR A 96 -9.37 14.15 -3.98
CA THR A 96 -9.55 14.51 -5.39
C THR A 96 -8.27 15.07 -6.01
N SER A 97 -7.27 15.39 -5.17
CA SER A 97 -5.99 15.91 -5.61
C SER A 97 -5.12 14.83 -6.24
N SER A 98 -4.69 15.08 -7.48
CA SER A 98 -3.69 14.25 -8.16
C SER A 98 -2.34 14.26 -7.44
N GLU A 99 -2.05 15.28 -6.64
CA GLU A 99 -0.77 15.41 -5.92
C GLU A 99 -0.57 14.31 -4.86
N VAL A 100 -1.66 13.83 -4.24
CA VAL A 100 -1.60 12.74 -3.27
C VAL A 100 -1.20 11.44 -3.98
N VAL A 101 -1.80 11.17 -5.15
CA VAL A 101 -1.48 10.00 -5.99
C VAL A 101 -0.03 10.07 -6.50
N GLN A 102 0.41 11.26 -6.92
CA GLN A 102 1.80 11.50 -7.32
C GLN A 102 2.75 11.29 -6.13
N SER A 103 2.40 11.74 -4.93
CA SER A 103 3.18 11.48 -3.72
C SER A 103 3.31 9.98 -3.43
N CYS A 104 2.21 9.23 -3.54
CA CYS A 104 2.22 7.77 -3.40
C CYS A 104 3.08 7.10 -4.48
N SER A 105 3.04 7.61 -5.71
CA SER A 105 3.87 7.13 -6.83
C SER A 105 5.35 7.32 -6.55
N THR A 106 5.77 8.53 -6.18
CA THR A 106 7.16 8.84 -5.80
C THR A 106 7.62 8.01 -4.62
N PHE A 107 6.76 7.84 -3.61
CA PHE A 107 7.04 6.98 -2.46
C PHE A 107 7.25 5.52 -2.87
N ALA A 108 6.35 4.96 -3.67
CA ALA A 108 6.44 3.58 -4.14
C ALA A 108 7.73 3.33 -4.93
N LYS A 109 8.16 4.30 -5.75
CA LYS A 109 9.46 4.24 -6.45
C LYS A 109 10.62 4.22 -5.45
N LYS A 110 10.59 5.09 -4.46
CA LYS A 110 11.73 5.22 -3.54
C LYS A 110 11.84 4.05 -2.56
N PHE A 111 10.73 3.69 -1.91
CA PHE A 111 10.71 2.73 -0.81
C PHE A 111 10.37 1.31 -1.26
N GLY A 112 9.62 1.14 -2.35
CA GLY A 112 9.25 -0.17 -2.87
C GLY A 112 10.31 -0.83 -3.75
N TYR A 113 11.29 -0.06 -4.28
CA TYR A 113 12.37 -0.62 -5.10
C TYR A 113 13.63 -1.01 -4.34
N ASP A 114 13.94 -0.35 -3.21
CA ASP A 114 15.10 -0.77 -2.40
C ASP A 114 14.77 -2.13 -1.76
N LEU A 115 15.52 -3.14 -2.20
CA LEU A 115 15.36 -4.55 -1.85
C LEU A 115 15.44 -4.85 -0.35
N ARG A 116 15.82 -3.86 0.47
CA ARG A 116 16.01 -3.98 1.91
C ARG A 116 15.04 -3.14 2.73
N LEU A 117 14.16 -2.35 2.12
CA LEU A 117 13.29 -1.42 2.85
C LEU A 117 11.92 -2.00 3.15
N ALA A 118 11.07 -2.14 2.15
CA ALA A 118 9.69 -2.54 2.37
C ALA A 118 9.03 -3.05 1.08
N LYS A 119 8.00 -3.87 1.25
CA LYS A 119 7.00 -4.11 0.20
C LYS A 119 5.98 -2.99 0.26
N VAL A 120 5.81 -2.23 -0.82
CA VAL A 120 4.83 -1.13 -0.89
C VAL A 120 3.57 -1.59 -1.62
N LEU A 121 2.44 -1.36 -0.99
CA LEU A 121 1.10 -1.59 -1.49
C LEU A 121 0.36 -0.26 -1.52
N VAL A 122 -0.33 0.03 -2.61
CA VAL A 122 -1.09 1.27 -2.80
C VAL A 122 -2.53 0.88 -3.09
N VAL A 123 -3.43 1.26 -2.20
CA VAL A 123 -4.86 1.00 -2.30
C VAL A 123 -5.56 2.28 -2.67
N VAL A 124 -6.21 2.30 -3.82
CA VAL A 124 -6.86 3.48 -4.36
C VAL A 124 -8.36 3.22 -4.53
N SER A 125 -9.18 4.06 -3.90
CA SER A 125 -10.64 3.86 -3.87
C SER A 125 -11.41 4.46 -5.03
N ALA A 126 -10.77 5.26 -5.88
CA ALA A 126 -11.36 5.80 -7.09
C ALA A 126 -10.57 5.36 -8.33
N THR A 127 -11.29 4.86 -9.34
CA THR A 127 -10.76 4.36 -10.62
C THR A 127 -9.90 5.41 -11.34
N ALA A 128 -10.32 6.69 -11.30
CA ALA A 128 -9.59 7.79 -11.93
C ALA A 128 -8.18 8.00 -11.34
N HIS A 129 -8.02 7.83 -10.01
CA HIS A 129 -6.73 7.99 -9.35
C HIS A 129 -5.75 6.86 -9.69
N ALA A 130 -6.25 5.65 -9.95
CA ALA A 130 -5.41 4.55 -10.37
C ALA A 130 -4.72 4.81 -11.74
N LEU A 131 -5.35 5.59 -12.62
CA LEU A 131 -4.75 6.00 -13.90
C LEU A 131 -3.54 6.93 -13.69
N GLY A 132 -3.59 7.79 -12.67
CA GLY A 132 -2.52 8.72 -12.34
C GLY A 132 -1.37 8.11 -11.55
N PHE A 133 -1.53 6.88 -11.04
CA PHE A 133 -0.45 6.18 -10.35
C PHE A 133 0.57 5.61 -11.34
N SER A 134 1.85 5.83 -11.08
CA SER A 134 2.94 5.25 -11.87
C SER A 134 4.18 5.07 -11.01
N ALA A 135 4.57 3.81 -10.78
CA ALA A 135 5.85 3.49 -10.16
C ALA A 135 6.87 3.10 -11.24
N ASP A 136 7.00 3.87 -12.32
CA ASP A 136 7.88 3.56 -13.47
C ASP A 136 7.47 2.30 -14.25
N GLN A 137 6.17 1.99 -14.32
CA GLN A 137 5.57 0.89 -15.09
C GLN A 137 5.96 -0.53 -14.67
N ARG A 138 6.84 -0.69 -13.67
CA ARG A 138 7.19 -2.01 -13.13
C ARG A 138 6.28 -2.37 -11.94
N GLU A 139 5.27 -1.56 -11.61
CA GLU A 139 4.25 -1.96 -10.64
C GLU A 139 3.40 -3.13 -11.14
N LEU A 140 2.88 -3.91 -10.20
CA LEU A 140 1.79 -4.82 -10.47
C LEU A 140 0.46 -4.10 -10.23
N ARG A 141 -0.50 -4.26 -11.14
CA ARG A 141 -1.83 -3.64 -11.04
C ARG A 141 -2.90 -4.72 -10.90
N PHE A 142 -3.66 -4.66 -9.81
CA PHE A 142 -4.79 -5.57 -9.56
C PHE A 142 -6.08 -4.79 -9.41
N TYR A 143 -6.98 -5.04 -10.35
CA TYR A 143 -8.36 -4.58 -10.26
C TYR A 143 -9.16 -5.55 -9.39
N LEU A 144 -9.78 -5.03 -8.33
CA LEU A 144 -10.81 -5.74 -7.57
C LEU A 144 -12.18 -5.29 -8.09
N PRO A 145 -12.97 -6.22 -8.67
CA PRO A 145 -14.34 -5.90 -9.03
C PRO A 145 -15.17 -5.59 -7.78
N PRO A 146 -16.28 -4.84 -7.92
CA PRO A 146 -17.23 -4.67 -6.82
C PRO A 146 -17.69 -6.03 -6.29
N LEU A 147 -17.88 -6.10 -4.98
CA LEU A 147 -18.53 -7.25 -4.35
C LEU A 147 -19.97 -7.33 -4.87
N SER A 148 -20.43 -8.55 -5.14
CA SER A 148 -21.84 -8.82 -5.36
C SER A 148 -22.66 -8.51 -4.10
N GLU A 149 -23.95 -8.23 -4.24
CA GLU A 149 -24.84 -7.97 -3.10
C GLU A 149 -24.81 -9.11 -2.06
N GLN A 150 -24.64 -10.35 -2.51
CA GLN A 150 -24.50 -11.54 -1.66
C GLN A 150 -23.18 -11.54 -0.86
N GLU A 151 -22.08 -11.04 -1.42
CA GLU A 151 -20.80 -10.93 -0.74
C GLU A 151 -20.77 -9.77 0.26
N CYS A 152 -21.51 -8.69 -0.01
CA CYS A 152 -21.70 -7.60 0.96
C CYS A 152 -22.44 -8.07 2.22
N GLN A 153 -23.52 -8.85 2.05
CA GLN A 153 -24.34 -9.37 3.16
C GLN A 153 -23.61 -10.38 4.07
N GLN A 154 -22.51 -10.97 3.60
CA GLN A 154 -21.68 -11.89 4.40
C GLN A 154 -20.58 -11.18 5.19
N GLN A 155 -20.37 -9.87 4.96
CA GLN A 155 -19.32 -9.08 5.60
C GLN A 155 -19.83 -8.11 6.69
N GLU A 156 -21.15 -7.99 6.86
CA GLU A 156 -21.83 -7.31 7.98
C GLU A 156 -22.08 -8.28 9.16
#